data_AF-A0A661ZT95-F1
#
_entry.id   AF-A0A661ZT95-F1
#
_cell.length_a   1.000
_cell.length_b   1.000
_cell.length_c   1.000
_cell.angle_alpha   90.00
_cell.angle_beta   90.00
_cell.angle_gamma   90.00
#
_symmetry.space_group_name_H-M   'P 1'
#
loop_
_entity.id
_entity.type
_entity.pdbx_description
1 polymer ?
#
loop_
_entity_poly.entity_id
_entity_poly.type
_entity_poly.pdbx_seq_one_letter_code
_entity_poly.pdbx_strand_id
1 'polypeptide(L)'
;MKSKIIKTNDGSSSLYVPELDEHYHSVYGAVQESMHVYINNGFNFCSINPISILEIGFGTGLNAFLTYLESKKSNRVVNYTAIELYPIEEDLVKQLNYPEFINNEEKDFFYDIHDAEWDCNTKINDAFTINKINQDVVLYQPIE
;
A
#
# COMPACT_ATOMS: atom_id res chain seq x y z
N MET A 1 -18.92 0.08 0.98
CA MET A 1 -18.80 0.84 2.24
C MET A 1 -18.33 2.24 1.92
N LYS A 2 -18.89 3.28 2.54
CA LYS A 2 -18.53 4.68 2.20
C LYS A 2 -17.47 5.24 3.14
N SER A 3 -16.23 5.28 2.68
CA SER A 3 -15.10 5.84 3.44
C SER A 3 -15.03 7.37 3.35
N LYS A 4 -14.49 8.01 4.40
CA LYS A 4 -14.21 9.45 4.46
C LYS A 4 -12.74 9.70 4.70
N ILE A 5 -12.17 10.69 4.02
CA ILE A 5 -10.79 11.11 4.27
C ILE A 5 -10.72 11.88 5.57
N ILE A 6 -9.73 11.53 6.38
CA ILE A 6 -9.35 12.24 7.60
C ILE A 6 -7.86 12.56 7.56
N LYS A 7 -7.44 13.48 8.42
CA LYS A 7 -6.04 13.83 8.60
C LYS A 7 -5.54 13.29 9.94
N THR A 8 -4.41 12.61 9.93
CA THR A 8 -3.75 12.07 11.13
C THR A 8 -2.87 13.14 11.78
N ASN A 9 -2.39 12.88 12.99
CA ASN A 9 -1.57 13.84 13.75
C ASN A 9 -0.20 14.11 13.10
N ASP A 10 0.35 13.17 12.32
CA ASP A 10 1.56 13.41 11.52
C ASP A 10 1.29 14.23 10.25
N GLY A 11 0.02 14.51 9.93
CA GLY A 11 -0.37 15.30 8.76
C GLY A 11 -0.60 14.48 7.49
N SER A 12 -0.47 13.17 7.54
CA SER A 12 -0.84 12.28 6.43
C SER A 12 -2.35 12.02 6.39
N SER A 13 -2.85 11.58 5.23
CA SER A 13 -4.25 11.17 5.07
C SER A 13 -4.48 9.77 5.68
N SER A 14 -5.68 9.53 6.17
CA SER A 14 -6.20 8.20 6.46
C SER A 14 -7.66 8.13 6.03
N LEU A 15 -8.27 6.95 6.08
CA LEU A 15 -9.68 6.75 5.80
C LEU A 15 -10.42 6.30 7.06
N TYR A 16 -11.61 6.85 7.27
CA TYR A 16 -12.55 6.43 8.30
C TYR A 16 -13.77 5.76 7.65
N VAL A 17 -14.18 4.61 8.18
CA VAL A 17 -15.36 3.84 7.75
C VAL A 17 -16.44 3.98 8.82
N PRO A 18 -17.41 4.89 8.67
CA PRO A 18 -18.43 5.13 9.70
C PRO A 18 -19.29 3.91 10.02
N GLU A 19 -19.46 3.01 9.05
CA GLU A 19 -20.26 1.78 9.21
C GLU A 19 -19.60 0.78 10.16
N LEU A 20 -18.27 0.84 10.32
CA LEU A 20 -17.48 -0.04 11.18
C LEU A 20 -16.94 0.68 12.44
N ASP A 21 -17.01 2.01 12.46
CA ASP A 21 -16.31 2.87 13.42
C ASP A 21 -14.78 2.63 13.44
N GLU A 22 -14.21 2.37 12.27
CA GLU A 22 -12.80 1.98 12.11
C GLU A 22 -12.03 2.92 11.19
N HIS A 23 -10.72 3.01 11.43
CA HIS A 23 -9.78 3.76 10.60
C HIS A 23 -8.84 2.81 9.84
N TYR A 24 -8.50 3.15 8.59
CA TYR A 24 -7.55 2.36 7.79
C TYR A 24 -6.13 2.40 8.36
N HIS A 25 -5.76 3.52 8.97
CA HIS A 25 -4.48 3.74 9.65
C HIS A 25 -4.67 4.52 10.93
N SER A 26 -3.73 4.41 11.87
CA SER A 26 -3.76 5.14 13.14
C SER A 26 -3.94 6.64 12.95
N VAL A 27 -4.87 7.21 13.72
CA VAL A 27 -5.09 8.66 13.79
C VAL A 27 -3.88 9.41 14.36
N TYR A 28 -2.99 8.71 15.09
CA TYR A 28 -1.77 9.29 15.64
C TYR A 28 -0.67 9.50 14.60
N GLY A 29 -0.78 8.88 13.42
CA GLY A 29 0.11 9.11 12.28
C GLY A 29 0.25 7.88 11.39
N ALA A 30 -0.39 7.91 10.21
CA ALA A 30 -0.40 6.76 9.30
C ALA A 30 1.00 6.46 8.75
N VAL A 31 1.70 7.49 8.29
CA VAL A 31 3.06 7.33 7.72
C VAL A 31 4.05 6.93 8.80
N GLN A 32 3.96 7.55 9.98
CA GLN A 32 4.86 7.23 11.09
C GLN A 32 4.71 5.76 11.54
N GLU A 33 3.47 5.29 11.69
CA GLU A 33 3.18 3.91 12.04
C GLU A 33 3.67 2.95 10.96
N SER A 34 3.30 3.18 9.70
CA SER A 34 3.69 2.29 8.60
C SER A 34 5.21 2.18 8.43
N MET A 35 5.93 3.30 8.58
CA MET A 35 7.40 3.29 8.57
C MET A 35 7.98 2.46 9.71
N HIS A 36 7.42 2.56 10.92
CA HIS A 36 7.91 1.81 12.08
C HIS A 36 7.60 0.31 11.95
N VAL A 37 6.34 -0.04 11.69
CA VAL A 37 5.85 -1.42 11.74
C VAL A 37 6.24 -2.20 10.48
N TYR A 38 5.87 -1.71 9.30
CA TYR A 38 5.99 -2.49 8.06
C TYR A 38 7.36 -2.32 7.39
N ILE A 39 7.93 -1.11 7.43
CA ILE A 39 9.23 -0.85 6.79
C ILE A 39 10.39 -1.24 7.71
N ASN A 40 10.52 -0.62 8.88
CA ASN A 40 11.67 -0.84 9.75
C ASN A 40 11.68 -2.24 10.38
N ASN A 41 10.56 -2.69 10.91
CA ASN A 41 10.45 -4.00 11.58
C ASN A 41 10.06 -5.14 10.62
N GLY A 42 9.69 -4.84 9.37
CA GLY A 42 9.34 -5.83 8.34
C GLY A 42 10.37 -5.84 7.20
N PHE A 43 10.19 -4.97 6.22
CA PHE A 43 10.99 -4.90 5.00
C PHE A 43 12.50 -4.85 5.27
N ASN A 44 12.94 -3.94 6.15
CA ASN A 44 14.35 -3.72 6.47
C ASN A 44 14.97 -4.83 7.34
N PHE A 45 14.15 -5.61 8.04
CA PHE A 45 14.62 -6.76 8.81
C PHE A 45 14.91 -7.98 7.92
N CYS A 46 14.18 -8.14 6.82
CA CYS A 46 14.38 -9.25 5.88
C CYS A 46 15.49 -8.92 4.89
N SER A 47 16.52 -9.77 4.79
CA SER A 47 17.65 -9.58 3.86
C SER A 47 17.50 -10.28 2.49
N ILE A 48 16.39 -10.98 2.26
CA ILE A 48 16.15 -11.76 1.02
C ILE A 48 16.05 -10.80 -0.19
N ASN A 49 16.63 -11.18 -1.33
CA ASN A 49 16.53 -10.43 -2.59
C ASN A 49 16.50 -11.41 -3.79
N PRO A 50 15.48 -11.38 -4.66
CA PRO A 50 14.27 -10.56 -4.60
C PRO A 50 13.41 -10.86 -3.36
N ILE A 51 12.83 -9.84 -2.74
CA ILE A 51 11.90 -10.01 -1.62
C ILE A 51 10.48 -10.18 -2.16
N SER A 52 9.75 -11.14 -1.61
CA SER A 52 8.32 -11.31 -1.87
C SER A 52 7.53 -10.91 -0.63
N ILE A 53 6.51 -10.06 -0.80
CA ILE A 53 5.70 -9.49 0.27
C ILE A 53 4.25 -9.82 -0.01
N LEU A 54 3.53 -10.27 1.02
CA LEU A 54 2.09 -10.41 1.03
C LEU A 54 1.50 -9.36 1.97
N GLU A 55 0.59 -8.54 1.45
CA GLU A 55 -0.25 -7.62 2.21
C GLU A 55 -1.70 -8.10 2.17
N ILE A 56 -2.34 -8.14 3.35
CA ILE A 56 -3.77 -8.39 3.47
C ILE A 56 -4.46 -7.06 3.76
N GLY A 57 -5.26 -6.59 2.80
CA GLY A 57 -5.83 -5.25 2.75
C GLY A 57 -4.87 -4.28 2.06
N PHE A 58 -4.95 -4.18 0.73
CA PHE A 58 -4.19 -3.17 -0.04
C PHE A 58 -4.53 -1.74 0.43
N GLY A 59 -5.82 -1.53 0.74
CA GLY A 59 -6.35 -0.30 1.27
C GLY A 59 -5.83 0.92 0.53
N THR A 60 -5.25 1.86 1.27
CA THR A 60 -4.82 3.16 0.73
C THR A 60 -3.55 3.11 -0.13
N GLY A 61 -2.91 1.93 -0.26
CA GLY A 61 -1.65 1.74 -0.98
C GLY A 61 -0.42 2.33 -0.27
N LEU A 62 -0.56 2.82 0.97
CA LEU A 62 0.53 3.46 1.72
C LEU A 62 1.74 2.53 1.91
N ASN A 63 1.50 1.28 2.34
CA ASN A 63 2.58 0.34 2.63
C ASN A 63 3.31 -0.09 1.36
N ALA A 64 2.59 -0.31 0.26
CA ALA A 64 3.18 -0.61 -1.04
C ALA A 64 4.06 0.56 -1.54
N PHE A 65 3.59 1.81 -1.39
CA PHE A 65 4.35 2.99 -1.78
C PHE A 65 5.63 3.16 -0.94
N LEU A 66 5.52 3.04 0.39
CA LEU A 66 6.69 3.11 1.28
C LEU A 66 7.68 1.98 1.01
N THR A 67 7.20 0.77 0.71
CA THR A 67 8.02 -0.37 0.33
C THR A 67 8.83 -0.07 -0.93
N TYR A 68 8.21 0.50 -1.96
CA TYR A 68 8.90 0.93 -3.17
C TYR A 68 9.99 1.98 -2.91
N LEU A 69 9.66 3.00 -2.13
CA LEU A 69 10.63 4.05 -1.78
C LEU A 69 11.85 3.47 -1.04
N GLU A 70 11.62 2.54 -0.13
CA GLU A 70 12.69 1.89 0.62
C GLU A 70 13.48 0.88 -0.23
N SER A 71 12.81 0.17 -1.15
CA SER A 71 13.48 -0.75 -2.08
C SER A 71 14.42 -0.03 -3.04
N LYS A 72 14.07 1.19 -3.47
CA LYS A 72 14.97 2.05 -4.27
C LYS A 72 16.23 2.43 -3.52
N LYS A 73 16.14 2.82 -2.24
CA LYS A 73 17.31 3.18 -1.43
C LYS A 73 18.25 1.98 -1.22
N SER A 74 17.68 0.79 -1.13
CA SER A 74 18.41 -0.45 -0.84
C SER A 74 18.74 -1.29 -2.09
N ASN A 75 18.37 -0.82 -3.29
CA ASN A 75 18.52 -1.52 -4.57
C ASN A 75 17.98 -2.96 -4.55
N ARG A 76 16.78 -3.15 -4.00
CA ARG A 76 16.12 -4.45 -3.86
C ARG A 76 15.00 -4.61 -4.88
N VAL A 77 14.87 -5.83 -5.40
CA VAL A 77 13.75 -6.21 -6.27
C VAL A 77 12.60 -6.70 -5.39
N VAL A 78 11.40 -6.19 -5.63
CA VAL A 78 10.19 -6.48 -4.85
C VAL A 78 9.13 -7.15 -5.71
N ASN A 79 8.64 -8.30 -5.25
CA ASN A 79 7.42 -8.93 -5.71
C ASN A 79 6.33 -8.70 -4.66
N TYR A 80 5.40 -7.80 -4.94
CA TYR A 80 4.37 -7.38 -4.00
C TYR A 80 3.05 -8.04 -4.35
N THR A 81 2.45 -8.79 -3.43
CA THR A 81 1.09 -9.32 -3.59
C THR A 81 0.20 -8.68 -2.55
N ALA A 82 -0.94 -8.13 -2.97
CA ALA A 82 -1.93 -7.57 -2.08
C ALA A 82 -3.28 -8.24 -2.31
N ILE A 83 -3.98 -8.63 -1.25
CA ILE A 83 -5.35 -9.17 -1.33
C ILE A 83 -6.28 -8.13 -0.72
N GLU A 84 -7.26 -7.66 -1.48
CA GLU A 84 -8.21 -6.63 -1.05
C GLU A 84 -9.63 -7.04 -1.42
N LEU A 85 -10.56 -6.91 -0.48
CA LEU A 85 -11.97 -7.26 -0.68
C LEU A 85 -12.79 -6.05 -1.14
N TYR A 86 -12.37 -4.83 -0.75
CA TYR A 86 -13.08 -3.59 -1.06
C TYR A 86 -12.10 -2.53 -1.57
N PRO A 87 -11.70 -2.60 -2.84
CA PRO A 87 -10.86 -1.59 -3.46
C PRO A 87 -11.41 -0.18 -3.27
N ILE A 88 -10.51 0.78 -3.08
CA ILE A 88 -10.87 2.19 -2.94
C ILE A 88 -11.10 2.80 -4.33
N GLU A 89 -12.13 3.63 -4.45
CA GLU A 89 -12.45 4.38 -5.67
C GLU A 89 -11.34 5.37 -6.05
N GLU A 90 -11.07 5.51 -7.35
CA GLU A 90 -10.02 6.37 -7.91
C GLU A 90 -10.10 7.83 -7.41
N ASP A 91 -11.32 8.39 -7.32
CA ASP A 91 -11.55 9.74 -6.81
C ASP A 91 -11.10 9.92 -5.35
N LEU A 92 -11.18 8.85 -4.54
CA LEU A 92 -10.73 8.88 -3.15
C LEU A 92 -9.21 8.74 -3.08
N VAL A 93 -8.61 7.91 -3.94
CA VAL A 93 -7.15 7.77 -4.08
C VAL A 93 -6.51 9.12 -4.39
N LYS A 94 -7.05 9.87 -5.36
CA LYS A 94 -6.56 11.21 -5.76
C LYS A 94 -6.61 12.27 -4.67
N GLN A 95 -7.40 12.03 -3.62
CA GLN A 95 -7.49 12.94 -2.47
C GLN A 95 -6.55 12.54 -1.32
N LEU A 96 -5.91 11.37 -1.39
CA LEU A 96 -4.87 10.98 -0.43
C LEU A 96 -3.61 11.81 -0.71
N ASN A 97 -3.01 12.36 0.34
CA ASN A 97 -1.87 13.26 0.20
C ASN A 97 -0.52 12.54 0.26
N TYR A 98 -0.46 11.21 0.15
CA TYR A 98 0.77 10.47 0.38
C TYR A 98 1.90 10.83 -0.59
N PRO A 99 1.65 10.96 -1.91
CA PRO A 99 2.71 11.39 -2.82
C PRO A 99 3.31 12.73 -2.41
N GLU A 100 2.46 13.75 -2.18
CA GLU A 100 2.91 15.10 -1.86
C GLU A 100 3.55 15.18 -0.47
N PHE A 101 3.07 14.36 0.48
CA PHE A 101 3.53 14.36 1.86
C PHE A 101 4.84 13.59 2.06
N ILE A 102 5.04 12.48 1.32
CA ILE A 102 6.17 11.57 1.50
C ILE A 102 7.28 11.83 0.48
N ASN A 103 6.95 11.75 -0.81
CA ASN A 103 7.89 12.00 -1.90
C ASN A 103 7.15 12.33 -3.21
N ASN A 104 7.05 13.62 -3.50
CA ASN A 104 6.30 14.14 -4.64
C ASN A 104 6.93 13.78 -6.00
N GLU A 105 8.23 13.46 -6.03
CA GLU A 105 8.92 13.04 -7.27
C GLU A 105 8.46 11.64 -7.71
N GLU A 106 7.93 10.84 -6.80
CA GLU A 106 7.52 9.45 -7.02
C GLU A 106 6.00 9.29 -7.09
N LYS A 107 5.27 10.39 -7.30
CA LYS A 107 3.81 10.39 -7.35
C LYS A 107 3.24 9.47 -8.42
N ASP A 108 3.91 9.38 -9.57
CA ASP A 108 3.40 8.59 -10.70
C ASP A 108 3.39 7.11 -10.31
N PHE A 109 4.41 6.64 -9.58
CA PHE A 109 4.44 5.28 -9.05
C PHE A 109 3.24 5.00 -8.12
N PHE A 110 2.87 5.96 -7.26
CA PHE A 110 1.71 5.80 -6.38
C PHE A 110 0.42 5.60 -7.18
N TYR A 111 0.23 6.36 -8.26
CA TYR A 111 -0.94 6.16 -9.13
C TYR A 111 -0.83 4.87 -9.95
N ASP A 112 0.35 4.52 -10.46
CA ASP A 112 0.58 3.30 -11.24
C ASP A 112 0.23 2.02 -10.45
N ILE A 113 0.53 1.96 -9.15
CA ILE A 113 0.12 0.81 -8.32
C ILE A 113 -1.39 0.74 -8.10
N HIS A 114 -2.10 1.88 -8.10
CA HIS A 114 -3.56 1.92 -8.01
C HIS A 114 -4.21 1.58 -9.36
N ASP A 115 -3.62 1.99 -10.47
CA ASP A 115 -4.10 1.73 -11.84
C ASP A 115 -3.76 0.32 -12.35
N ALA A 116 -2.78 -0.37 -11.74
CA ALA A 116 -2.44 -1.75 -12.08
C ALA A 116 -3.68 -2.67 -12.07
N GLU A 117 -3.78 -3.55 -13.06
CA GLU A 117 -4.94 -4.42 -13.20
C GLU A 117 -5.06 -5.39 -12.01
N TRP A 118 -6.30 -5.65 -11.59
CA TRP A 118 -6.59 -6.67 -10.59
C TRP A 118 -6.43 -8.08 -11.19
N ASP A 119 -6.06 -9.02 -10.33
CA ASP A 119 -5.87 -10.44 -10.61
C ASP A 119 -4.81 -10.71 -11.70
N CYS A 120 -3.82 -9.80 -11.79
CA CYS A 120 -2.75 -9.82 -12.78
C CYS A 120 -1.41 -9.37 -12.19
N ASN A 121 -0.34 -10.10 -12.52
CA ASN A 121 1.02 -9.66 -12.23
C ASN A 121 1.39 -8.48 -13.12
N THR A 122 1.44 -7.29 -12.55
CA THR A 122 1.78 -6.04 -13.23
C THR A 122 3.19 -5.60 -12.86
N LYS A 123 4.09 -5.56 -13.85
CA LYS A 123 5.43 -4.98 -13.68
C LYS A 123 5.32 -3.45 -13.75
N ILE A 124 5.49 -2.76 -12.62
CA ILE A 124 5.47 -1.30 -12.56
C ILE A 124 6.79 -0.73 -13.07
N ASN A 125 7.91 -1.32 -12.66
CA ASN A 125 9.24 -1.02 -13.18
C ASN A 125 10.17 -2.25 -13.04
N ASP A 126 11.45 -2.10 -13.38
CA ASP A 126 12.43 -3.19 -13.33
C ASP A 126 12.67 -3.78 -11.94
N ALA A 127 12.38 -3.04 -10.88
CA ALA A 127 12.62 -3.44 -9.50
C ALA A 127 11.33 -3.68 -8.69
N PHE A 128 10.14 -3.48 -9.27
CA PHE A 128 8.88 -3.62 -8.55
C PHE A 128 7.78 -4.21 -9.43
N THR A 129 7.28 -5.38 -9.03
CA THR A 129 6.11 -6.04 -9.61
C THR A 129 5.02 -6.13 -8.56
N ILE A 130 3.78 -5.79 -8.92
CA ILE A 130 2.62 -5.88 -8.04
C ILE A 130 1.56 -6.83 -8.62
N ASN A 131 1.00 -7.67 -7.76
CA ASN A 131 -0.19 -8.46 -8.02
C ASN A 131 -1.26 -8.08 -7.01
N LYS A 132 -2.32 -7.42 -7.46
CA LYS A 132 -3.46 -7.06 -6.62
C LYS A 132 -4.58 -8.06 -6.87
N ILE A 133 -5.07 -8.73 -5.84
CA ILE A 133 -6.10 -9.77 -5.93
C ILE A 133 -7.38 -9.22 -5.31
N ASN A 134 -8.48 -9.19 -6.08
CA ASN A 134 -9.76 -8.65 -5.60
C ASN A 134 -10.63 -9.78 -5.04
N GLN A 135 -10.34 -10.20 -3.81
CA GLN A 135 -10.98 -11.35 -3.20
C GLN A 135 -11.00 -11.26 -1.67
N ASP A 136 -11.95 -11.96 -1.06
CA ASP A 136 -11.90 -12.28 0.36
C ASP A 136 -10.73 -13.23 0.64
N VAL A 137 -9.81 -12.81 1.52
CA VAL A 137 -8.64 -13.60 1.94
C VAL A 137 -9.03 -14.98 2.49
N VAL A 138 -10.21 -15.13 3.10
CA VAL A 138 -10.67 -16.41 3.65
C VAL A 138 -10.99 -17.42 2.54
N LEU A 139 -11.31 -16.94 1.34
CA LEU A 139 -11.61 -17.76 0.16
C LEU A 139 -10.40 -17.89 -0.78
N TYR A 140 -9.32 -17.16 -0.51
CA TYR A 140 -8.13 -17.18 -1.34
C TYR A 140 -7.45 -18.55 -1.27
N GLN A 141 -7.16 -19.11 -2.45
CA GLN A 141 -6.36 -20.32 -2.59
C GLN A 141 -5.11 -19.98 -3.39
N PRO A 142 -3.91 -20.20 -2.84
CA PRO A 142 -2.69 -20.06 -3.63
C PRO A 142 -2.70 -21.07 -4.78
N ILE A 143 -2.33 -20.60 -5.96
CA ILE A 143 -2.13 -21.48 -7.11
C ILE A 143 -0.82 -22.25 -6.85
N GLU A 144 -0.88 -23.58 -6.89
CA GLU A 144 0.28 -24.48 -6.79
C GLU A 144 1.25 -24.35 -7.97
#